data_AF-A0A968C2K7-F1
#
_entry.id   AF-A0A968C2K7-F1
#
_cell.length_a   1.000
_cell.length_b   1.000
_cell.length_c   1.000
_cell.angle_alpha   90.00
_cell.angle_beta   90.00
_cell.angle_gamma   90.00
#
_symmetry.space_group_name_H-M   'P 1'
#
loop_
_entity.id
_entity.type
_entity.pdbx_description
1 polymer ?
#
loop_
_entity_poly.entity_id
_entity_poly.type
_entity_poly.pdbx_seq_one_letter_code
_entity_poly.pdbx_strand_id
1 'polypeptide(L)' 'AGGMGEVYRATDTKLKRDVAIKVLPETFASDAERVTRFQREAEVLASLNHQNIAQIY' A
#
# COMPACT_ATOMS: atom_id res chain seq x y z
N ALA A 1 -2.98 -12.81 -3.75
CA ALA A 1 -1.64 -12.27 -3.47
C ALA A 1 -1.10 -11.62 -4.74
N GLY A 2 -0.65 -10.37 -4.68
CA GLY A 2 0.06 -9.71 -5.78
C GLY A 2 1.57 -9.88 -5.60
N GLY A 3 2.37 -9.64 -6.65
CA GLY A 3 3.83 -9.84 -6.62
C GLY A 3 4.64 -8.90 -5.71
N MET A 4 3.99 -7.98 -4.99
CA MET A 4 4.60 -6.84 -4.28
C MET A 4 4.10 -6.66 -2.85
N GLY A 5 3.42 -7.67 -2.30
CA GLY A 5 2.87 -7.64 -0.95
C GLY A 5 1.44 -8.15 -0.86
N GLU A 6 0.95 -8.21 0.37
CA GLU A 6 -0.40 -8.66 0.70
C GLU A 6 -1.29 -7.45 1.00
N VAL A 7 -2.56 -7.53 0.61
CA VAL A 7 -3.53 -6.46 0.85
C VAL A 7 -4.60 -6.99 1.80
N TYR A 8 -4.79 -6.28 2.90
CA TYR A 8 -5.74 -6.62 3.95
C TYR A 8 -6.85 -5.57 4.01
N ARG A 9 -8.09 -6.02 4.23
CA ARG A 9 -9.15 -5.14 4.69
C ARG A 9 -8.97 -4.89 6.18
N ALA A 10 -8.96 -3.63 6.58
CA ALA A 10 -8.90 -3.22 7.97
C ALA A 10 -9.93 -2.11 8.23
N THR A 11 -10.17 -1.81 9.50
CA THR A 11 -10.99 -0.67 9.91
C THR A 11 -10.09 0.37 10.56
N ASP A 12 -10.07 1.60 10.03
CA ASP A 12 -9.43 2.74 10.67
C ASP A 12 -10.20 3.09 11.95
N THR A 13 -9.57 2.86 13.12
CA THR A 13 -10.22 3.03 14.42
C THR A 13 -10.47 4.49 14.79
N LYS A 14 -9.77 5.45 14.17
CA LYS A 14 -9.95 6.88 14.43
C LYS A 14 -11.12 7.44 13.61
N LEU A 15 -11.15 7.09 12.32
CA LEU A 15 -12.16 7.61 11.38
C LEU A 15 -13.36 6.67 11.19
N LYS A 16 -13.32 5.47 11.76
CA LYS A 16 -14.38 4.44 11.71
C LYS A 16 -14.80 4.09 10.28
N ARG A 17 -13.82 3.89 9.38
CA ARG A 17 -14.05 3.51 7.98
C ARG A 17 -13.22 2.29 7.59
N ASP A 18 -13.71 1.53 6.62
CA ASP A 18 -12.93 0.45 6.03
C ASP A 18 -11.81 1.00 5.15
N VAL A 19 -10.64 0.39 5.25
CA VAL A 19 -9.42 0.73 4.51
C VAL A 19 -8.74 -0.52 3.99
N ALA A 20 -7.93 -0.36 2.94
CA ALA A 20 -7.02 -1.38 2.46
C ALA A 20 -5.61 -1.08 2.98
N ILE A 21 -4.96 -2.06 3.60
CA ILE A 21 -3.57 -1.96 4.05
C ILE A 21 -2.72 -2.90 3.21
N LYS A 22 -1.76 -2.35 2.47
CA LYS A 22 -0.75 -3.14 1.75
C LYS A 22 0.48 -3.31 2.64
N VAL A 23 0.85 -4.56 2.90
CA VAL A 23 2.00 -4.91 3.75
C VAL A 23 3.06 -5.59 2.89
N LEU A 24 4.32 -5.19 3.07
CA LEU A 24 5.46 -5.92 2.55
C LEU A 24 5.86 -7.01 3.56
N PRO A 25 5.75 -8.31 3.22
CA PRO A 25 6.19 -9.39 4.11
C PRO A 25 7.65 -9.25 4.52
N GLU A 26 7.98 -9.66 5.74
CA GLU A 26 9.33 -9.56 6.31
C GLU A 26 10.38 -10.29 5.44
N THR A 27 10.00 -11.41 4.83
CA THR A 27 10.83 -12.16 3.87
C THR A 27 11.26 -11.34 2.65
N PHE A 28 10.54 -10.27 2.34
CA PHE A 28 10.84 -9.35 1.23
C PHE A 28 11.44 -8.03 1.70
N ALA A 29 11.48 -7.76 3.01
CA ALA A 29 12.06 -6.55 3.56
C ALA A 29 13.59 -6.52 3.45
N SER A 30 14.25 -7.70 3.36
CA SER A 30 15.69 -7.81 3.11
C SER A 30 16.08 -7.60 1.64
N ASP A 31 15.11 -7.55 0.72
CA ASP A 31 15.31 -7.30 -0.71
C ASP A 31 15.14 -5.81 -0.99
N ALA A 32 16.27 -5.10 -1.14
CA ALA A 32 16.29 -3.67 -1.35
C ALA A 32 15.48 -3.23 -2.59
N GLU A 33 15.46 -4.03 -3.65
CA GLU A 33 14.70 -3.70 -4.87
C GLU A 33 13.20 -3.67 -4.58
N ARG A 34 12.70 -4.66 -3.81
CA ARG A 34 11.29 -4.72 -3.42
C ARG A 34 10.89 -3.57 -2.51
N VAL A 35 11.75 -3.20 -1.57
CA VAL A 35 11.52 -2.05 -0.69
C VAL A 35 11.44 -0.77 -1.51
N THR A 36 12.40 -0.52 -2.41
CA THR A 36 12.39 0.66 -3.29
C THR A 36 11.15 0.69 -4.17
N ARG A 37 10.76 -0.46 -4.72
CA ARG A 37 9.57 -0.51 -5.59
C ARG A 37 8.29 -0.30 -4.79
N PHE A 38 8.20 -0.79 -3.55
CA PHE A 38 7.07 -0.53 -2.64
C PHE A 38 6.95 0.97 -2.31
N GLN A 39 8.07 1.63 -2.00
CA GLN A 39 8.11 3.08 -1.76
C GLN A 39 7.68 3.87 -2.99
N ARG A 40 8.21 3.52 -4.18
CA ARG A 40 7.88 4.20 -5.43
C ARG A 40 6.40 4.07 -5.79
N GLU A 41 5.78 2.91 -5.54
CA GLU A 41 4.33 2.74 -5.73
C GLU A 41 3.53 3.71 -4.84
N ALA A 42 3.93 3.87 -3.58
CA ALA A 42 3.28 4.80 -2.67
C ALA A 42 3.43 6.27 -3.13
N GLU A 43 4.63 6.68 -3.54
CA GLU A 43 4.89 8.04 -4.06
C GLU A 43 4.05 8.35 -5.31
N VAL A 44 4.03 7.44 -6.27
CA VAL A 44 3.25 7.60 -7.51
C VAL A 44 1.77 7.70 -7.19
N LEU A 45 1.21 6.79 -6.39
CA LEU A 45 -0.21 6.82 -6.04
C LEU A 45 -0.59 8.05 -5.21
N ALA A 46 0.29 8.52 -4.30
CA ALA A 46 0.06 9.73 -3.52
C ALA A 46 0.00 11.00 -4.38
N SER A 47 0.69 11.02 -5.53
CA SER A 47 0.64 12.12 -6.49
C SER A 47 -0.62 12.15 -7.37
N LEU A 48 -1.43 11.09 -7.36
CA LEU A 48 -2.62 10.97 -8.20
C LEU A 48 -3.87 11.32 -7.39
N ASN A 49 -4.73 12.17 -7.96
CA ASN A 49 -6.03 12.51 -7.38
C ASN A 49 -7.12 12.42 -8.45
N HIS A 50 -7.78 11.27 -8.54
CA HIS A 50 -8.79 11.00 -9.56
C HIS A 50 -9.82 9.99 -9.07
N GLN A 51 -11.10 10.17 -9.42
CA GLN A 51 -12.21 9.33 -8.94
C GLN A 51 -12.05 7.83 -9.23
N ASN A 52 -11.39 7.48 -10.34
CA ASN A 52 -11.16 6.09 -10.75
C ASN A 52 -9.82 5.52 -10.29
N ILE A 53 -9.10 6.21 -9.40
CA ILE A 53 -7.81 5.76 -8.85
C ILE A 53 -7.92 5.73 -7.33
N ALA A 54 -7.52 4.61 -6.71
CA ALA A 54 -7.54 4.49 -5.26
C ALA A 54 -6.57 5.48 -4.62
N GLN A 55 -7.03 6.21 -3.61
CA GLN A 55 -6.24 7.23 -2.93
C GLN A 55 -5.46 6.65 -1.76
N ILE A 56 -4.23 7.13 -1.57
CA ILE A 56 -3.41 6.88 -0.39
C ILE A 56 -3.80 7.88 0.71
N TYR A 57 -3.80 7.43 1.98
CA TYR A 57 -4.13 8.22 3.16
C TYR A 57 -3.00 8.17 4.19
#